data_AF-T0ZMB0-F1
#
_entry.id   AF-T0ZMB0-F1
#
_cell.length_a   1.000
_cell.length_b   1.000
_cell.length_c   1.000
_cell.angle_alpha   90.00
_cell.angle_beta   90.00
_cell.angle_gamma   90.00
#
_symmetry.space_group_name_H-M   'P 1'
#
loop_
_entity.id
_entity.type
_entity.pdbx_description
1 polymer ?
#
loop_
_entity_poly.entity_id
_entity_poly.type
_entity_poly.pdbx_seq_one_letter_code
_entity_poly.pdbx_strand_id
1 'polypeptide(L)' 'MGGGLALVLAANRPDAVGAVAPFYGVIPWPEAAPDYSAITASIQGHYAEIDDFAPPKVSRGLERSLVELGKDAEFFVY' A
#
# COMPACT_ATOMS: atom_id res chain seq x y z
N MET A 1 8.55 -7.02 -2.70
CA MET A 1 9.41 -5.97 -2.08
C MET A 1 9.33 -4.62 -2.78
N GLY A 2 9.26 -4.52 -4.12
CA GLY A 2 9.13 -3.22 -4.80
C GLY A 2 7.86 -2.43 -4.44
N GLY A 3 6.69 -3.09 -4.35
CA GLY A 3 5.43 -2.42 -3.99
C GLY A 3 5.46 -1.79 -2.60
N GLY A 4 5.99 -2.48 -1.59
CA GLY A 4 6.13 -1.94 -0.24
C GLY A 4 7.06 -0.72 -0.22
N LEU A 5 8.19 -0.76 -0.93
CA LEU A 5 9.10 0.38 -1.02
C LEU A 5 8.46 1.59 -1.72
N ALA A 6 7.57 1.37 -2.68
CA ALA A 6 6.82 2.45 -3.31
C ALA A 6 5.93 3.20 -2.30
N LEU A 7 5.28 2.47 -1.39
CA LEU A 7 4.50 3.06 -0.29
C LEU A 7 5.40 3.79 0.72
N VAL A 8 6.58 3.25 1.01
CA VAL A 8 7.58 3.93 1.86
C VAL A 8 8.01 5.26 1.26
N LEU A 9 8.29 5.29 -0.05
CA LEU A 9 8.66 6.54 -0.72
C LEU A 9 7.51 7.55 -0.72
N ALA A 10 6.27 7.09 -0.99
CA ALA A 10 5.09 7.96 -0.97
C ALA A 10 4.86 8.60 0.39
N ALA A 11 5.10 7.86 1.49
CA ALA A 11 4.99 8.38 2.84
C ALA A 11 6.12 9.36 3.21
N ASN A 12 7.34 9.08 2.75
CA ASN A 12 8.51 9.91 3.07
C ASN A 12 8.64 11.16 2.20
N ARG A 13 8.00 11.17 1.01
CA ARG A 13 8.02 12.28 0.05
C ARG A 13 6.61 12.64 -0.44
N PRO A 14 5.69 13.00 0.47
CA PRO A 14 4.33 13.40 0.10
C PRO A 14 4.30 14.71 -0.72
N ASP A 15 5.42 15.45 -0.74
CA ASP A 15 5.64 16.63 -1.56
C ASP A 15 5.96 16.32 -3.03
N ALA A 16 6.40 15.09 -3.34
CA ALA A 16 6.90 14.72 -4.66
C ALA A 16 6.15 13.56 -5.32
N VAL A 17 5.43 12.75 -4.55
CA VAL A 17 4.67 11.60 -5.08
C VAL A 17 3.19 11.95 -5.14
N GLY A 18 2.64 12.09 -6.35
CA GLY A 18 1.20 12.36 -6.56
C GLY A 18 0.33 11.10 -6.69
N ALA A 19 0.93 9.97 -7.09
CA ALA A 19 0.24 8.69 -7.22
C ALA A 19 1.23 7.53 -6.99
N VAL A 20 0.74 6.42 -6.44
CA VAL A 20 1.53 5.21 -6.22
C VAL A 20 0.72 3.96 -6.59
N ALA A 21 1.32 3.07 -7.38
CA ALA A 21 0.68 1.83 -7.84
C ALA A 21 1.46 0.60 -7.33
N PRO A 22 1.32 0.21 -6.04
CA PRO A 22 2.08 -0.89 -5.50
C PRO A 22 1.56 -2.25 -5.99
N PHE A 23 2.40 -2.96 -6.72
CA PHE A 23 2.23 -4.40 -6.96
C PHE A 23 2.80 -5.17 -5.77
N TYR A 24 1.94 -5.90 -5.06
CA TYR A 24 2.30 -6.65 -3.85
C TYR A 24 2.89 -5.74 -2.76
N GLY A 25 2.14 -4.69 -2.39
CA GLY A 25 2.56 -3.60 -1.50
C GLY A 25 2.68 -3.93 -0.01
N VAL A 26 2.32 -5.13 0.41
CA VAL A 26 2.32 -5.54 1.82
C VAL A 26 3.76 -5.57 2.37
N ILE A 27 3.96 -4.96 3.53
CA ILE A 27 5.20 -5.02 4.30
C ILE A 27 4.95 -5.90 5.53
N PRO A 28 5.60 -7.08 5.64
CA PRO A 28 5.32 -8.03 6.73
C PRO A 28 6.00 -7.68 8.05
N TRP A 29 6.97 -6.75 8.05
CA TRP A 29 7.70 -6.30 9.23
C TRP A 29 7.11 -4.96 9.73
N PRO A 30 6.42 -4.94 10.89
CA PRO A 30 5.80 -3.72 11.41
C PRO A 30 6.77 -2.55 11.56
N GLU A 31 8.02 -2.82 11.93
CA GLU A 31 9.10 -1.84 12.09
C GLU A 31 9.57 -1.22 10.76
N ALA A 32 9.26 -1.87 9.63
CA ALA A 32 9.58 -1.37 8.29
C ALA A 32 8.36 -0.73 7.60
N ALA A 33 7.17 -0.77 8.23
CA ALA A 33 5.99 -0.12 7.69
C ALA A 33 6.16 1.41 7.76
N PRO A 34 5.87 2.14 6.67
CA PRO A 34 5.92 3.59 6.69
C PRO A 34 4.77 4.17 7.52
N ASP A 35 4.89 5.44 7.87
CA ASP A 35 3.75 6.21 8.34
C ASP A 35 2.75 6.43 7.19
N TYR A 36 1.79 5.52 7.07
CA TYR A 36 0.73 5.60 6.07
C TYR A 36 -0.11 6.87 6.20
N SER A 37 -0.16 7.50 7.38
CA SER A 37 -0.92 8.74 7.59
C SER A 37 -0.28 9.94 6.89
N ALA A 38 1.03 9.88 6.59
CA ALA A 38 1.74 10.93 5.87
C ALA A 38 1.48 10.91 4.35
N ILE A 39 0.96 9.80 3.80
CA ILE A 39 0.72 9.68 2.35
C ILE A 39 -0.37 10.66 1.91
N THR A 40 -0.07 11.43 0.86
CA THR A 40 -0.99 12.36 0.16
C THR A 40 -1.36 11.88 -1.24
N ALA A 41 -0.59 10.93 -1.78
CA ALA A 41 -0.79 10.34 -3.11
C ALA A 41 -2.07 9.49 -3.19
N SER A 42 -2.69 9.43 -4.37
CA SER A 42 -3.67 8.39 -4.70
C SER A 42 -2.98 7.02 -4.81
N ILE A 43 -3.63 5.96 -4.35
CA ILE A 43 -3.04 4.62 -4.19
C ILE A 43 -3.86 3.59 -5.00
N GLN A 44 -3.21 2.91 -5.94
CA GLN A 44 -3.82 1.78 -6.67
C GLN A 44 -3.03 0.48 -6.46
N GLY A 45 -3.52 -0.38 -5.59
CA GLY A 45 -2.84 -1.63 -5.25
C GLY A 45 -3.22 -2.77 -6.20
N HIS A 46 -2.24 -3.61 -6.57
CA HIS A 46 -2.46 -4.78 -7.42
C HIS A 46 -1.90 -6.06 -6.77
N TYR A 47 -2.75 -7.08 -6.66
CA TYR A 47 -2.47 -8.34 -5.96
C TYR A 47 -3.05 -9.53 -6.72
N ALA A 48 -2.50 -10.72 -6.51
CA ALA A 48 -3.05 -11.96 -7.03
C ALA A 48 -3.98 -12.64 -6.01
N GLU A 49 -5.00 -13.35 -6.48
CA GLU A 49 -5.91 -14.17 -5.68
C GLU A 49 -5.15 -15.34 -5.03
N ILE A 50 -4.20 -15.92 -5.76
CA ILE A 50 -3.35 -17.02 -5.33
C ILE A 50 -1.93 -16.47 -5.05
N ASP A 51 -1.76 -15.91 -3.85
CA ASP A 51 -0.50 -15.38 -3.34
C ASP A 51 -0.30 -15.77 -1.87
N ASP A 52 0.74 -16.56 -1.57
CA ASP A 52 1.05 -17.01 -0.20
C ASP A 52 1.67 -15.91 0.66
N PHE A 53 2.18 -14.84 0.05
CA PHE A 53 2.88 -13.74 0.73
C PHE A 53 1.99 -12.53 0.97
N ALA A 54 1.14 -12.18 -0.01
CA ALA A 54 0.18 -11.07 0.07
C ALA A 54 -1.25 -11.53 -0.30
N PRO A 55 -1.81 -12.54 0.39
CA PRO A 55 -3.12 -13.08 0.05
C PRO A 55 -4.22 -12.02 0.19
N PRO A 56 -5.40 -12.20 -0.45
CA PRO A 56 -6.49 -11.21 -0.46
C PRO A 56 -6.86 -10.68 0.93
N LYS A 57 -6.85 -11.53 1.96
CA LYS A 57 -7.15 -11.10 3.33
C LYS A 57 -6.17 -10.02 3.84
N VAL A 58 -4.88 -10.16 3.51
CA VAL A 58 -3.82 -9.27 3.97
C VAL A 58 -3.82 -7.99 3.16
N SER A 59 -3.91 -8.07 1.82
CA SER A 59 -3.97 -6.88 0.96
C SER A 59 -5.22 -6.04 1.21
N ARG A 60 -6.39 -6.66 1.40
CA ARG A 60 -7.62 -5.96 1.82
C ARG A 60 -7.53 -5.38 3.24
N GLY A 61 -6.71 -5.97 4.10
CA GLY A 61 -6.39 -5.40 5.41
C GLY A 61 -5.67 -4.06 5.27
N LEU A 62 -4.64 -4.01 4.44
CA LEU A 62 -3.90 -2.79 4.14
C LEU A 62 -4.79 -1.73 3.47
N GLU A 63 -5.60 -2.11 2.47
CA GLU A 63 -6.57 -1.21 1.82
C GLU A 63 -7.49 -0.54 2.84
N ARG A 64 -8.11 -1.33 3.73
CA ARG A 64 -8.99 -0.79 4.78
C ARG A 64 -8.27 0.19 5.70
N SER A 65 -7.06 -0.14 6.17
CA SER A 65 -6.30 0.77 7.02
C SER A 65 -5.97 2.08 6.33
N LEU A 66 -5.65 2.06 5.03
CA LEU A 66 -5.45 3.28 4.23
C LEU A 66 -6.74 4.10 4.12
N VAL A 67 -7.87 3.46 3.84
CA VAL A 67 -9.17 4.14 3.75
C VAL A 67 -9.60 4.72 5.10
N GLU A 68 -9.40 4.00 6.21
CA GLU A 68 -9.67 4.47 7.58
C GLU A 68 -8.82 5.69 7.95
N LEU A 69 -7.61 5.80 7.40
CA LEU A 69 -6.75 6.98 7.51
C LEU A 69 -7.15 8.12 6.54
N GLY A 70 -8.25 7.97 5.80
CA GLY A 70 -8.77 8.95 4.85
C GLY A 70 -8.00 9.02 3.53
N LYS A 71 -7.29 7.96 3.15
CA LYS A 71 -6.52 7.92 1.88
C LYS A 71 -7.40 7.51 0.71
N ASP A 72 -7.11 8.07 -0.45
CA ASP A 72 -7.68 7.67 -1.74
C ASP A 72 -6.99 6.37 -2.20
N ALA A 73 -7.54 5.22 -1.80
CA ALA A 73 -6.95 3.91 -2.03
C ALA A 73 -7.96 2.92 -2.61
N GLU A 74 -7.56 2.24 -3.68
CA GLU A 74 -8.32 1.14 -4.30
C GLU A 74 -7.42 -0.04 -4.67
N PHE A 75 -7.78 -1.24 -4.23
CA PHE A 75 -6.98 -2.44 -4.46
C PHE A 75 -7.72 -3.42 -5.38
N PHE A 76 -7.02 -3.91 -6.40
CA PHE A 76 -7.46 -4.92 -7.34
C PHE A 76 -6.82 -6.26 -7.01
N VAL A 77 -7.63 -7.32 -7.04
CA VAL A 77 -7.21 -8.71 -6.87
C VAL A 77 -7.55 -9.46 -8.16
N TYR A 78 -6.58 -10.18 -8.71
CA TYR A 78 -6.67 -10.90 -9.98
C TYR A 78 -6.58 -12.41 -9.82
#